data_AF-A0A536DAU4-F1
#
_entry.id   AF-A0A536DAU4-F1
#
_cell.length_a   1.000
_cell.length_b   1.000
_cell.length_c   1.000
_cell.angle_alpha   90.00
_cell.angle_beta   90.00
_cell.angle_gamma   90.00
#
_symmetry.space_group_name_H-M   'P 1'
#
loop_
_entity.id
_entity.type
_entity.pdbx_description
1 polymer ?
#
loop_
_entity_poly.entity_id
_entity_poly.type
_entity_poly.pdbx_seq_one_letter_code
_entity_poly.pdbx_strand_id
1 'polypeptide(L)'
;MRDRAPTQPGGGGRQTTSYTAVGRRKRSVARVLLQPGNGNIIVNGMPLEQRFPRATHQAAITLPLRLTNRLGSLNVLAKVIGGGVSGQAGAIIHATARALLKADESTKQVLRESGLLTRDAREKERKKYGLKKARKAPQYTKR
;
A
#
# COMPACT_ATOMS: atom_id res chain seq x y z
N MET A 1 33.67 -28.76 33.48
CA MET A 1 34.07 -28.30 32.14
C MET A 1 32.99 -28.75 31.17
N ARG A 2 32.11 -27.84 30.72
CA ARG A 2 31.18 -28.11 29.60
C ARG A 2 31.42 -26.99 28.59
N ASP A 3 32.16 -27.32 27.55
CA ASP A 3 32.50 -26.39 26.48
C ASP A 3 31.22 -26.00 25.72
N ARG A 4 30.82 -24.74 25.86
CA ARG A 4 29.77 -24.12 25.05
C ARG A 4 30.40 -23.81 23.69
N ALA A 5 29.92 -24.46 22.64
CA ALA A 5 30.32 -24.18 21.27
C ALA A 5 30.16 -22.69 20.91
N PRO A 6 31.08 -22.10 20.13
CA PRO A 6 30.96 -20.72 19.68
C PRO A 6 29.76 -20.57 18.76
N THR A 7 28.82 -19.70 19.12
CA THR A 7 27.75 -19.27 18.23
C THR A 7 28.36 -18.41 17.12
N GLN A 8 28.32 -18.91 15.89
CA GLN A 8 28.74 -18.15 14.72
C GLN A 8 27.88 -16.87 14.61
N PRO A 9 28.47 -15.67 14.50
CA PRO A 9 27.69 -14.48 14.18
C PRO A 9 27.14 -14.65 12.76
N GLY A 10 25.83 -14.83 12.67
CA GLY A 10 25.13 -15.00 11.39
C GLY A 10 25.41 -13.84 10.45
N GLY A 11 26.07 -14.19 9.33
CA GLY A 11 26.12 -13.52 8.03
C GLY A 11 25.86 -12.01 7.97
N GLY A 12 26.92 -11.25 7.70
CA GLY A 12 26.82 -9.87 7.23
C GLY A 12 25.95 -9.79 5.98
N GLY A 13 24.71 -9.33 6.15
CA GLY A 13 23.78 -9.12 5.05
C GLY A 13 24.32 -8.06 4.09
N ARG A 14 24.37 -8.39 2.79
CA ARG A 14 24.53 -7.39 1.73
C ARG A 14 23.53 -6.27 1.96
N GLN A 15 24.02 -5.07 2.26
CA GLN A 15 23.22 -3.85 2.39
C GLN A 15 22.56 -3.55 1.04
N THR A 16 21.39 -4.13 0.80
CA THR A 16 20.61 -3.84 -0.41
C THR A 16 19.85 -2.56 -0.14
N THR A 17 20.08 -1.55 -0.98
CA THR A 17 19.33 -0.28 -0.93
C THR A 17 17.83 -0.59 -0.99
N SER A 18 17.15 -0.33 0.12
CA SER A 18 15.73 -0.66 0.26
C SER A 18 14.98 0.54 0.81
N TYR A 19 13.87 0.87 0.15
CA TYR A 19 13.07 2.04 0.49
C TYR A 19 11.76 1.57 1.11
N THR A 20 11.48 2.02 2.33
CA THR A 20 10.24 1.70 3.04
C THR A 20 9.28 2.88 3.05
N ALA A 21 8.01 2.61 2.81
CA ALA A 21 6.94 3.58 2.96
C ALA A 21 5.65 2.95 3.49
N VAL A 22 4.77 3.81 3.98
CA VAL A 22 3.47 3.43 4.54
C VAL A 22 2.37 4.16 3.80
N GLY A 23 1.30 3.44 3.48
CA GLY A 23 0.07 3.97 2.91
C GLY A 23 -1.14 3.54 3.72
N ARG A 24 -2.15 4.41 3.79
CA ARG A 24 -3.39 4.17 4.54
C ARG A 24 -4.59 4.63 3.73
N ARG A 25 -5.64 3.80 3.69
CA ARG A 25 -6.93 4.16 3.09
C ARG A 25 -8.06 3.49 3.84
N LYS A 26 -9.07 4.27 4.25
CA LYS A 26 -10.13 3.79 5.15
C LYS A 26 -9.48 3.13 6.38
N ARG A 27 -9.77 1.85 6.62
CA ARG A 27 -9.19 1.04 7.72
C ARG A 27 -7.97 0.20 7.29
N SER A 28 -7.55 0.27 6.03
CA SER A 28 -6.43 -0.52 5.53
C SER A 28 -5.11 0.21 5.71
N VAL A 29 -4.10 -0.50 6.20
CA VAL A 29 -2.72 -0.03 6.36
C VAL A 29 -1.80 -0.94 5.55
N ALA A 30 -1.02 -0.34 4.65
CA ALA A 30 -0.03 -1.01 3.83
C ALA A 30 1.38 -0.52 4.20
N ARG A 31 2.29 -1.45 4.42
CA ARG A 31 3.73 -1.20 4.56
C ARG A 31 4.40 -1.81 3.35
N VAL A 32 5.08 -1.00 2.56
CA VAL A 32 5.74 -1.41 1.32
C VAL A 32 7.24 -1.27 1.50
N LEU A 33 7.96 -2.33 1.14
CA LEU A 33 9.39 -2.35 0.95
C LEU A 33 9.66 -2.44 -0.55
N LEU A 34 10.45 -1.48 -1.04
CA LEU A 34 10.82 -1.36 -2.44
C LEU A 34 12.32 -1.66 -2.57
N GLN A 35 12.65 -2.57 -3.47
CA GLN A 35 14.01 -3.06 -3.69
C GLN A 35 14.29 -3.10 -5.20
N PRO A 36 15.52 -2.83 -5.67
CA PRO A 36 15.87 -3.06 -7.07
C PRO A 36 15.75 -4.56 -7.41
N GLY A 37 15.18 -4.87 -8.58
CA GLY A 37 14.98 -6.26 -9.02
C GLY A 37 14.10 -6.40 -10.26
N ASN A 38 13.50 -7.58 -10.45
CA ASN A 38 12.87 -8.01 -11.71
C ASN A 38 11.39 -7.57 -11.88
N GLY A 39 10.88 -6.66 -11.06
CA GLY A 39 9.49 -6.20 -11.16
C GLY A 39 8.48 -7.04 -10.38
N ASN A 40 8.92 -7.92 -9.48
CA ASN A 40 8.02 -8.82 -8.76
C ASN A 40 7.19 -8.05 -7.71
N ILE A 41 5.87 -8.18 -7.80
CA ILE A 41 4.92 -7.57 -6.84
C ILE A 41 4.32 -8.68 -5.98
N ILE A 42 4.69 -8.71 -4.71
CA ILE A 42 4.24 -9.69 -3.73
C ILE A 42 3.46 -8.97 -2.63
N VAL A 43 2.25 -9.46 -2.35
CA VAL A 43 1.37 -8.92 -1.31
C VAL A 43 1.07 -10.02 -0.28
N ASN A 44 1.48 -9.80 0.97
CA ASN A 44 1.32 -10.76 2.08
C ASN A 44 1.86 -12.17 1.76
N GLY A 45 2.96 -12.25 1.01
CA GLY A 45 3.59 -13.53 0.63
C GLY A 45 2.95 -14.22 -0.59
N MET A 46 1.92 -13.64 -1.20
CA MET A 46 1.28 -14.15 -2.41
C MET A 46 1.51 -13.20 -3.60
N PRO A 47 1.54 -13.69 -4.86
CA PRO A 47 1.64 -12.84 -6.04
C PRO A 47 0.40 -11.94 -6.19
N LEU A 48 0.58 -10.80 -6.86
CA LEU A 48 -0.46 -9.79 -7.06
C LEU A 48 -1.75 -10.36 -7.67
N GLU A 49 -1.61 -11.23 -8.68
CA GLU A 49 -2.72 -11.82 -9.44
C GLU A 49 -3.60 -12.70 -8.55
N GLN A 50 -2.98 -13.51 -7.69
CA GLN A 50 -3.69 -14.40 -6.76
C GLN A 50 -4.41 -13.61 -5.67
N ARG A 51 -3.80 -12.53 -5.16
CA ARG A 51 -4.40 -11.72 -4.09
C ARG A 51 -5.50 -10.80 -4.60
N PHE A 52 -5.37 -10.28 -5.81
CA PHE A 52 -6.32 -9.35 -6.44
C PHE A 52 -6.77 -9.89 -7.80
N PRO A 53 -7.82 -10.72 -7.88
CA PRO A 53 -8.24 -11.33 -9.14
C PRO A 53 -8.82 -10.32 -10.15
N ARG A 54 -9.25 -9.14 -9.70
CA ARG A 54 -9.80 -8.10 -10.59
C ARG A 54 -8.68 -7.30 -11.25
N ALA A 55 -8.64 -7.31 -12.58
CA ALA A 55 -7.68 -6.54 -13.39
C ALA A 55 -7.65 -5.04 -13.05
N THR A 56 -8.80 -4.43 -12.72
CA THR A 56 -8.87 -3.02 -12.32
C THR A 56 -8.01 -2.71 -11.09
N HIS A 57 -7.95 -3.63 -10.12
CA HIS A 57 -7.12 -3.44 -8.92
C HIS A 57 -5.64 -3.65 -9.21
N GLN A 58 -5.30 -4.61 -10.07
CA GLN A 58 -3.93 -4.85 -10.51
C GLN A 58 -3.38 -3.63 -11.27
N ALA A 59 -4.14 -3.13 -12.26
CA ALA A 59 -3.79 -1.94 -13.03
C ALA A 59 -3.58 -0.73 -12.10
N ALA A 60 -4.47 -0.52 -11.14
CA ALA A 60 -4.35 0.57 -10.18
C ALA A 60 -3.09 0.44 -9.31
N ILE A 61 -2.75 -0.76 -8.82
CA ILE A 61 -1.54 -1.01 -8.02
C ILE A 61 -0.27 -0.77 -8.83
N THR A 62 -0.26 -1.11 -10.12
CA THR A 62 0.88 -0.89 -11.02
C THR A 62 1.03 0.55 -11.51
N LEU A 63 -0.02 1.38 -11.39
CA LEU A 63 -0.03 2.78 -11.87
C LEU A 63 1.19 3.62 -11.44
N PRO A 64 1.60 3.69 -10.16
CA PRO A 64 2.78 4.47 -9.76
C PRO A 64 4.09 4.02 -10.44
N LEU A 65 4.22 2.73 -10.74
CA LEU A 65 5.39 2.17 -11.44
C LEU A 65 5.34 2.45 -12.94
N ARG A 66 4.14 2.43 -13.54
CA ARG A 66 3.92 2.77 -14.95
C ARG A 66 4.23 4.24 -15.21
N LEU A 67 3.73 5.15 -14.38
CA LEU A 67 3.94 6.58 -14.54
C LEU A 67 5.41 7.01 -14.41
N THR A 68 6.19 6.29 -13.61
CA THR A 68 7.62 6.56 -13.44
C THR A 68 8.50 5.78 -14.41
N ASN A 69 7.91 4.99 -15.33
CA ASN A 69 8.62 4.08 -16.23
C ASN A 69 9.60 3.13 -15.50
N ARG A 70 9.30 2.76 -14.25
CA ARG A 70 10.10 1.83 -13.42
C ARG A 70 9.45 0.46 -13.29
N LEU A 71 8.57 0.12 -14.23
CA LEU A 71 7.96 -1.19 -14.30
C LEU A 71 9.03 -2.20 -14.74
N GLY A 72 9.26 -3.23 -13.93
CA GLY A 72 10.27 -4.26 -14.22
C GLY A 72 11.65 -4.04 -13.57
N SER A 73 11.94 -2.83 -13.05
CA SER A 73 13.23 -2.54 -12.40
C SER A 73 13.20 -2.64 -10.87
N LEU A 74 12.01 -2.69 -10.28
CA LEU A 74 11.79 -2.63 -8.84
C LEU A 74 10.86 -3.75 -8.38
N ASN A 75 11.29 -4.49 -7.37
CA ASN A 75 10.46 -5.42 -6.63
C ASN A 75 9.67 -4.66 -5.55
N VAL A 76 8.38 -5.00 -5.42
CA VAL A 76 7.47 -4.41 -4.44
C VAL A 76 6.99 -5.50 -3.49
N LEU A 77 7.44 -5.43 -2.24
CA LEU A 77 6.98 -6.31 -1.17
C LEU A 77 6.02 -5.54 -0.26
N ALA A 78 4.73 -5.87 -0.36
CA ALA A 78 3.68 -5.21 0.41
C ALA A 78 3.17 -6.12 1.54
N LYS A 79 3.19 -5.62 2.78
CA LYS A 79 2.44 -6.18 3.90
C LYS A 79 1.24 -5.31 4.19
N VAL A 80 0.04 -5.89 4.12
CA VAL A 80 -1.22 -5.16 4.25
C VAL A 80 -2.12 -5.80 5.28
N ILE A 81 -2.65 -4.97 6.17
CA ILE A 81 -3.57 -5.36 7.23
C ILE A 81 -4.83 -4.49 7.22
N GLY A 82 -5.97 -5.10 7.58
CA GLY A 82 -7.25 -4.41 7.78
C GLY A 82 -8.00 -3.98 6.50
N GLY A 83 -9.23 -3.53 6.72
CA GLY A 83 -10.16 -3.08 5.68
C GLY A 83 -10.60 -4.19 4.70
N GLY A 84 -10.83 -3.82 3.45
CA GLY A 84 -11.25 -4.75 2.38
C GLY A 84 -10.46 -4.51 1.08
N VAL A 85 -10.66 -5.34 0.07
CA VAL A 85 -9.85 -5.40 -1.17
C VAL A 85 -9.57 -4.03 -1.79
N SER A 86 -10.60 -3.21 -2.00
CA SER A 86 -10.44 -1.86 -2.59
C SER A 86 -9.70 -0.86 -1.68
N GLY A 87 -9.89 -0.98 -0.35
CA GLY A 87 -9.13 -0.19 0.63
C GLY A 87 -7.67 -0.59 0.66
N GLN A 88 -7.40 -1.90 0.62
CA GLN A 88 -6.05 -2.47 0.57
C GLN A 88 -5.31 -2.03 -0.69
N ALA A 89 -5.94 -2.15 -1.87
CA ALA A 89 -5.35 -1.69 -3.13
C ALA A 89 -4.98 -0.20 -3.07
N GLY A 90 -5.89 0.66 -2.61
CA GLY A 90 -5.61 2.09 -2.46
C GLY A 90 -4.51 2.42 -1.46
N ALA A 91 -4.40 1.65 -0.36
CA ALA A 91 -3.31 1.79 0.59
C ALA A 91 -1.95 1.40 -0.02
N ILE A 92 -1.90 0.32 -0.81
CA ILE A 92 -0.69 -0.12 -1.53
C ILE A 92 -0.25 0.97 -2.51
N ILE A 93 -1.16 1.49 -3.33
CA ILE A 93 -0.88 2.54 -4.32
C ILE A 93 -0.18 3.74 -3.66
N HIS A 94 -0.77 4.23 -2.57
CA HIS A 94 -0.22 5.37 -1.85
C HIS A 94 1.15 5.05 -1.20
N ALA A 95 1.32 3.83 -0.68
CA ALA A 95 2.60 3.39 -0.13
C ALA A 95 3.70 3.31 -1.20
N THR A 96 3.40 2.72 -2.36
CA THR A 96 4.35 2.58 -3.48
C THR A 96 4.77 3.95 -4.01
N ALA A 97 3.83 4.90 -4.18
CA ALA A 97 4.15 6.26 -4.60
C ALA A 97 5.10 6.96 -3.61
N ARG A 98 4.87 6.80 -2.30
CA ARG A 98 5.77 7.35 -1.26
C ARG A 98 7.13 6.66 -1.21
N ALA A 99 7.20 5.37 -1.52
CA ALA A 99 8.47 4.65 -1.61
C ALA A 99 9.30 5.12 -2.81
N LEU A 100 8.65 5.35 -3.96
CA LEU A 100 9.29 5.88 -5.16
C LEU A 100 9.84 7.29 -4.94
N LEU A 101 9.08 8.16 -4.25
CA LEU A 101 9.55 9.51 -3.94
C LEU A 101 10.81 9.51 -3.07
N LYS A 102 10.96 8.53 -2.17
CA LYS A 102 12.18 8.35 -1.37
C LYS A 102 13.36 7.80 -2.17
N ALA A 103 13.09 7.05 -3.23
CA ALA A 103 14.11 6.54 -4.11
C ALA A 103 14.64 7.65 -5.03
N ASP A 104 13.72 8.35 -5.71
CA ASP A 104 14.03 9.40 -6.68
C ASP A 104 13.10 10.61 -6.49
N GLU A 105 13.64 11.72 -5.99
CA GLU A 105 12.84 12.93 -5.73
C GLU A 105 12.32 13.61 -7.01
N SER A 106 12.98 13.38 -8.16
CA SER A 106 12.54 13.87 -9.47
C SER A 106 11.16 13.38 -9.89
N THR A 107 10.72 12.23 -9.37
CA THR A 107 9.40 11.64 -9.68
C THR A 107 8.23 12.38 -9.00
N LYS A 108 8.52 13.30 -8.08
CA LYS A 108 7.52 14.02 -7.28
C LYS A 108 6.51 14.78 -8.12
N GLN A 109 6.94 15.44 -9.20
CA GLN A 109 6.04 16.22 -10.05
C GLN A 109 5.00 15.32 -10.73
N VAL A 110 5.44 14.26 -11.40
CA VAL A 110 4.58 13.27 -12.08
C VAL A 110 3.61 12.60 -11.10
N LEU A 111 4.10 12.22 -9.92
CA LEU A 111 3.27 11.59 -8.88
C LEU A 111 2.25 12.55 -8.25
N ARG A 112 2.54 13.85 -8.23
CA ARG A 112 1.63 14.89 -7.73
C ARG A 112 0.53 15.20 -8.75
N GLU A 113 0.89 15.36 -10.02
CA GLU A 113 -0.04 15.59 -11.12
C GLU A 113 -1.05 14.45 -11.27
N SER A 114 -0.59 13.20 -11.08
CA SER A 114 -1.46 12.01 -11.06
C SER A 114 -2.25 11.81 -9.75
N GLY A 115 -2.09 12.67 -8.74
CA GLY A 115 -2.85 12.64 -7.49
C GLY A 115 -2.51 11.49 -6.54
N LEU A 116 -1.38 10.79 -6.73
CA LEU A 116 -1.01 9.58 -5.97
C LEU A 116 -0.40 9.87 -4.59
N LEU A 117 0.11 11.08 -4.39
CA LEU A 117 0.70 11.53 -3.13
C LEU A 117 -0.33 11.98 -2.10
N THR A 118 -1.57 12.23 -2.51
CA THR A 118 -2.63 12.67 -1.59
C THR A 118 -3.30 11.47 -0.94
N ARG A 119 -3.40 11.47 0.38
CA ARG A 119 -4.17 10.45 1.11
C ARG A 119 -5.67 10.68 0.90
N ASP A 120 -6.39 9.64 0.48
CA ASP A 120 -7.86 9.64 0.49
C ASP A 120 -8.39 9.62 1.94
N ALA A 121 -8.75 10.79 2.44
CA ALA A 121 -9.21 11.01 3.82
C ALA A 121 -10.67 10.58 4.07
N ARG A 122 -11.39 10.12 3.04
CA ARG A 122 -12.80 9.75 3.15
C ARG A 122 -12.97 8.51 4.04
N GLU A 123 -13.75 8.68 5.10
CA GLU A 123 -14.14 7.61 6.01
C GLU A 123 -15.67 7.51 6.13
N LYS A 124 -16.17 6.36 6.60
CA LYS A 124 -17.60 6.15 6.78
C LYS A 124 -18.07 7.01 7.97
N GLU A 125 -18.94 7.97 7.70
CA GLU A 125 -19.62 8.73 8.76
C GLU A 125 -20.35 7.79 9.73
N ARG A 126 -20.26 8.11 11.02
CA ARG A 126 -20.98 7.40 12.08
C ARG A 126 -22.50 7.58 11.90
N LYS A 127 -23.28 6.59 12.33
CA LYS A 127 -24.75 6.72 12.47
C LYS A 127 -25.08 7.74 13.57
N LYS A 128 -25.83 8.79 13.24
CA LYS A 128 -26.38 9.75 14.21
C LYS A 128 -27.63 9.17 14.86
N TYR A 129 -27.96 9.62 16.07
CA TYR A 129 -29.18 9.21 16.77
C TYR A 129 -30.43 9.65 15.98
N GLY A 130 -31.53 8.92 16.11
CA GLY A 130 -32.79 9.19 15.38
C GLY A 130 -32.76 8.90 13.87
N LEU A 131 -31.59 8.68 13.26
CA LEU A 131 -31.47 8.37 11.82
C LEU A 131 -31.31 6.87 11.57
N LYS A 132 -31.79 6.39 10.41
CA LYS A 132 -31.64 4.98 9.97
C LYS A 132 -30.19 4.66 9.56
N LYS A 133 -29.47 5.62 8.98
CA LYS A 133 -28.04 5.55 8.61
C LYS A 133 -27.35 6.89 8.95
N ALA A 134 -26.16 7.16 8.41
CA ALA A 134 -25.43 8.41 8.67
C ALA A 134 -26.28 9.69 8.42
N ARG A 135 -27.08 9.70 7.34
CA ARG A 135 -27.93 10.84 6.96
C ARG A 135 -29.39 10.48 6.62
N LYS A 136 -29.74 9.18 6.54
CA LYS A 136 -31.08 8.74 6.14
C LYS A 136 -32.07 8.94 7.30
N ALA A 137 -32.91 9.97 7.20
CA ALA A 137 -34.01 10.21 8.14
C ALA A 137 -35.19 9.23 7.88
N PRO A 138 -35.99 8.90 8.91
CA PRO A 138 -37.31 8.34 8.70
C PRO A 138 -38.23 9.34 7.98
N GLN A 139 -39.31 8.85 7.38
CA GLN A 139 -40.33 9.72 6.79
C GLN A 139 -41.03 10.49 7.91
N TYR A 140 -41.15 11.81 7.77
CA TYR A 140 -41.85 12.69 8.70
C TYR A 140 -43.26 12.98 8.17
N THR A 141 -44.28 12.87 9.02
CA THR A 141 -45.66 13.26 8.72
C THR A 141 -45.97 14.59 9.41
N LYS A 142 -46.25 15.62 8.61
CA LYS A 142 -46.79 16.90 9.10
C LYS A 142 -48.28 16.71 9.39
N ARG A 143 -48.74 17.26 10.51
CA ARG A 143 -50.17 17.39 10.85
C ARG A 143 -50.50 18.87 10.88
#